data_AF-A0A562VNI3-F1
#
_entry.id   AF-A0A562VNI3-F1
#
_cell.length_a   1.000
_cell.length_b   1.000
_cell.length_c   1.000
_cell.angle_alpha   90.00
_cell.angle_beta   90.00
_cell.angle_gamma   90.00
#
_symmetry.space_group_name_H-M   'P 1'
#
loop_
_entity.id
_entity.type
_entity.pdbx_description
1 polymer ?
#
loop_
_entity_poly.entity_id
_entity_poly.type
_entity_poly.pdbx_seq_one_letter_code
_entity_poly.pdbx_strand_id
1 'polypeptide(L)'
;MDNLNTHSIASLYETFEPQEARRLAERLDIHYTPKHGSWLNMAEIELSVLKGQCLDRRIPDMATMQAEVTAWEKDRNNCTNKIDWQFTTTDARIKLKRLYPNF
;
A
#
# COMPACT_ATOMS: atom_id res chain seq x y z
N MET A 1 -3.19 2.27 4.93
CA MET A 1 -2.54 1.00 5.32
C MET A 1 -3.57 -0.10 5.31
N ASP A 2 -3.21 -1.34 4.98
CA ASP A 2 -4.16 -2.47 5.11
C ASP A 2 -4.40 -2.82 6.59
N ASN A 3 -5.23 -3.83 6.86
CA ASN A 3 -5.66 -4.21 8.21
C ASN A 3 -4.90 -5.44 8.77
N LEU A 4 -3.65 -5.69 8.34
CA LEU A 4 -2.83 -6.74 8.92
C LEU A 4 -2.62 -6.48 10.42
N ASN A 5 -2.57 -7.53 11.24
CA ASN A 5 -2.45 -7.41 12.69
C ASN A 5 -1.15 -6.72 13.14
N THR A 6 -0.10 -6.76 12.33
CA THR A 6 1.18 -6.06 12.55
C THR A 6 1.19 -4.62 12.02
N HIS A 7 0.13 -4.17 11.36
CA HIS A 7 0.00 -2.82 10.86
C HIS A 7 -0.68 -1.94 11.91
N SER A 8 0.05 -1.63 12.98
CA SER A 8 -0.42 -0.74 14.05
C SER A 8 0.71 0.16 14.56
N ILE A 9 0.35 1.22 15.29
CA ILE A 9 1.33 2.10 15.94
C ILE A 9 2.21 1.33 16.93
N ALA A 10 1.70 0.24 17.53
CA ALA A 10 2.47 -0.57 18.48
C ALA A 10 3.74 -1.17 17.84
N SER A 11 3.71 -1.48 16.55
CA SER A 11 4.86 -2.03 15.82
C SER A 11 6.05 -1.08 15.79
N LEU A 12 5.82 0.24 15.91
CA LEU A 12 6.90 1.21 16.06
C LEU A 12 7.63 1.02 17.40
N TYR A 13 6.90 0.72 18.48
CA TYR A 13 7.46 0.47 19.81
C TYR A 13 8.11 -0.91 19.92
N GLU A 14 7.74 -1.86 19.06
CA GLU A 14 8.44 -3.15 18.95
C GLU A 14 9.80 -3.02 18.24
N THR A 15 9.95 -2.02 17.35
CA THR A 15 11.13 -1.86 16.49
C THR A 15 12.12 -0.81 17.00
N PHE A 16 11.63 0.30 17.56
CA PHE A 16 12.44 1.44 17.94
C PHE A 16 12.41 1.69 19.45
N GLU A 17 13.45 2.36 19.96
CA GLU A 17 13.47 2.85 21.34
C GLU A 17 12.24 3.73 21.62
N PRO A 18 11.66 3.69 22.85
CA PRO A 18 10.36 4.31 23.12
C PRO A 18 10.25 5.79 22.75
N GLN A 19 11.31 6.57 22.92
CA GLN A 19 11.33 7.99 22.56
C GLN A 19 11.24 8.20 21.04
N GLU A 20 11.92 7.37 20.26
CA GLU A 20 11.91 7.43 18.81
C GLU A 20 10.59 6.90 18.24
N ALA A 21 10.08 5.78 18.77
CA ALA A 21 8.78 5.23 18.40
C ALA A 21 7.67 6.27 18.60
N ARG A 22 7.66 6.97 19.75
CA ARG A 22 6.71 8.04 20.03
C ARG A 22 6.83 9.21 19.06
N ARG A 23 8.06 9.68 18.80
CA ARG A 23 8.32 10.78 17.86
C ARG A 23 7.80 10.47 16.46
N LEU A 24 7.92 9.22 16.01
CA LEU A 24 7.38 8.77 14.73
C LEU A 24 5.85 8.67 14.78
N ALA A 25 5.29 8.07 15.82
CA ALA A 25 3.85 7.90 16.00
C ALA A 25 3.10 9.24 16.01
N GLU A 26 3.63 10.26 16.69
CA GLU A 26 3.02 11.60 16.77
C GLU A 26 2.98 12.34 15.43
N ARG A 27 3.73 11.86 14.41
CA ARG A 27 3.77 12.47 13.08
C ARG A 27 2.91 11.74 12.04
N LEU A 28 2.30 10.62 12.42
CA LEU A 28 1.54 9.77 11.50
C LEU A 28 0.04 9.86 11.80
N ASP A 29 -0.75 10.14 10.77
CA ASP A 29 -2.18 9.86 10.76
C ASP A 29 -2.43 8.63 9.89
N ILE A 30 -2.85 7.53 10.50
CA ILE A 30 -3.00 6.25 9.81
C ILE A 30 -4.45 6.08 9.34
N HIS A 31 -4.62 6.18 8.04
CA HIS A 31 -5.88 5.80 7.38
C HIS A 31 -5.82 4.33 6.93
N TYR A 32 -6.69 3.51 7.50
CA TYR A 32 -6.84 2.12 7.10
C TYR A 32 -7.72 2.01 5.85
N THR A 33 -7.32 1.19 4.89
CA THR A 33 -8.19 0.84 3.76
C THR A 33 -9.37 0.01 4.27
N PRO A 34 -10.57 0.11 3.66
CA PRO A 34 -11.69 -0.74 4.03
C PRO A 34 -11.33 -2.22 3.93
N LYS A 35 -11.88 -3.04 4.82
CA LYS A 35 -11.78 -4.51 4.71
C LYS A 35 -12.32 -4.95 3.35
N HIS A 36 -11.57 -5.84 2.67
CA HIS A 36 -11.83 -6.27 1.28
C HIS A 36 -11.75 -5.15 0.23
N GLY A 37 -11.18 -3.99 0.56
CA GLY A 37 -10.97 -2.85 -0.32
C GLY A 37 -9.54 -2.76 -0.88
N SER A 38 -8.90 -3.88 -1.20
CA SER A 38 -7.53 -3.95 -1.74
C SER A 38 -7.33 -3.07 -2.98
N TRP A 39 -8.36 -2.94 -3.81
CA TRP A 39 -8.36 -2.09 -5.01
C TRP A 39 -8.25 -0.58 -4.71
N LEU A 40 -8.39 -0.16 -3.44
CA LEU A 40 -8.10 1.21 -2.98
C LEU A 40 -6.68 1.34 -2.39
N ASN A 41 -5.95 0.24 -2.24
CA ASN A 41 -4.60 0.23 -1.69
C ASN A 41 -3.56 0.49 -2.79
N MET A 42 -2.91 1.66 -2.73
CA MET A 42 -1.89 2.07 -3.70
C MET A 42 -0.75 1.05 -3.84
N ALA A 43 -0.29 0.47 -2.73
CA ALA A 43 0.80 -0.51 -2.77
C ALA A 43 0.38 -1.80 -3.51
N GLU A 44 -0.85 -2.28 -3.28
CA GLU A 44 -1.36 -3.47 -3.98
C GLU A 44 -1.58 -3.23 -5.48
N ILE A 45 -1.99 -2.01 -5.86
CA ILE A 45 -2.09 -1.61 -7.27
C ILE A 45 -0.71 -1.67 -7.93
N GLU A 46 0.31 -1.06 -7.34
CA GLU A 46 1.67 -1.09 -7.92
C GLU A 46 2.26 -2.50 -7.95
N LEU A 47 1.98 -3.35 -6.95
CA LEU A 47 2.36 -4.77 -6.98
C LEU A 47 1.66 -5.53 -8.11
N SER A 48 0.41 -5.19 -8.45
CA SER A 48 -0.29 -5.77 -9.60
C SER A 48 0.38 -5.37 -10.92
N VAL A 49 0.81 -4.12 -11.04
CA VAL A 49 1.56 -3.63 -12.21
C VAL A 49 2.92 -4.32 -12.31
N LEU A 50 3.70 -4.38 -11.22
CA LEU A 50 4.97 -5.10 -11.16
C LEU A 50 4.79 -6.56 -11.62
N LYS A 51 3.74 -7.22 -11.11
CA LYS A 51 3.42 -8.59 -11.48
C LYS A 51 3.22 -8.72 -12.99
N GLY A 52 2.41 -7.87 -13.60
CA GLY A 52 2.11 -7.95 -15.03
C GLY A 52 3.27 -7.52 -15.94
N GLN A 53 4.11 -6.58 -15.51
CA GLN A 53 5.17 -6.02 -16.34
C GLN A 53 6.52 -6.73 -16.19
N CYS A 54 6.85 -7.21 -14.98
CA CYS A 54 8.17 -7.74 -14.66
C CYS A 54 8.14 -9.23 -14.30
N LEU A 55 7.11 -9.67 -13.56
CA LEU A 55 7.08 -10.99 -12.93
C LEU A 55 6.15 -12.00 -13.65
N ASP A 56 5.58 -11.64 -14.80
CA ASP A 56 4.70 -12.53 -15.60
C ASP A 56 5.52 -13.56 -16.42
N ARG A 57 6.51 -14.15 -15.76
CA ARG A 57 7.42 -15.15 -16.32
C ARG A 57 8.11 -15.92 -15.20
N ARG A 58 8.64 -17.09 -15.53
CA ARG A 58 9.48 -17.84 -14.60
C ARG A 58 10.84 -17.13 -14.46
N ILE A 59 11.26 -16.91 -13.22
CA ILE A 59 12.58 -16.38 -12.87
C ILE A 59 13.32 -17.49 -12.10
N PRO A 60 14.54 -17.85 -12.49
CA PRO A 60 15.20 -19.06 -12.00
C PRO A 60 15.68 -18.98 -10.56
N ASP A 61 15.97 -17.78 -10.05
CA ASP A 61 16.56 -17.57 -8.73
C ASP A 61 16.25 -16.17 -8.17
N MET A 62 16.50 -16.01 -6.87
CA MET A 62 16.23 -14.77 -6.13
C MET A 62 17.11 -13.60 -6.59
N ALA A 63 18.39 -13.85 -6.94
CA ALA A 63 19.30 -12.78 -7.34
C ALA A 63 18.86 -12.15 -8.67
N THR A 64 18.48 -12.99 -9.63
CA THR A 64 17.88 -12.56 -10.90
C THR A 64 16.58 -11.81 -10.63
N MET A 65 15.69 -12.33 -9.77
CA MET A 65 14.44 -11.64 -9.43
C MET A 65 14.69 -10.24 -8.84
N GLN A 66 15.65 -10.12 -7.93
CA GLN A 66 15.98 -8.84 -7.30
C GLN A 66 16.50 -7.83 -8.33
N ALA A 67 17.39 -8.25 -9.25
CA ALA A 67 17.92 -7.39 -10.29
C ALA A 67 16.82 -6.86 -11.22
N GLU A 68 15.88 -7.73 -11.61
CA GLU A 68 14.75 -7.39 -12.48
C GLU A 68 13.77 -6.44 -11.79
N VAL A 69 13.39 -6.72 -10.54
CA VAL A 69 12.53 -5.83 -9.75
C VAL A 69 13.17 -4.47 -9.55
N THR A 70 14.48 -4.41 -9.23
CA THR A 70 15.20 -3.14 -9.07
C THR A 70 15.28 -2.35 -10.37
N ALA A 71 15.51 -3.01 -11.51
CA ALA A 71 15.51 -2.36 -12.81
C ALA A 71 14.12 -1.79 -13.15
N TRP A 72 13.06 -2.58 -12.93
CA TRP A 72 11.69 -2.16 -13.13
C TRP A 72 11.28 -1.00 -12.21
N GLU A 73 11.63 -1.06 -10.92
CA GLU A 73 11.33 -0.01 -9.95
C GLU A 73 11.98 1.32 -10.36
N LYS A 74 13.24 1.27 -10.80
CA LYS A 74 13.96 2.46 -11.28
C LYS A 74 13.27 3.09 -12.49
N ASP A 75 12.85 2.28 -13.45
CA ASP A 75 12.11 2.76 -14.62
C ASP A 75 10.76 3.37 -14.24
N ARG A 76 9.99 2.65 -13.42
CA ARG A 76 8.67 3.07 -12.92
C ARG A 76 8.71 4.40 -12.19
N ASN A 77 9.71 4.58 -11.31
CA ASN A 77 9.91 5.82 -10.55
C ASN A 77 10.28 7.01 -11.45
N ASN A 78 11.00 6.78 -12.56
CA ASN A 78 11.34 7.84 -13.51
C ASN A 78 10.17 8.20 -14.43
N CYS A 79 9.28 7.26 -14.72
CA CYS A 79 8.11 7.50 -15.60
C CYS A 79 7.04 8.44 -14.99
N THR A 80 7.13 8.79 -13.70
CA THR A 80 6.19 9.71 -12.99
C THR A 80 4.71 9.39 -13.23
N ASN A 81 4.36 8.10 -13.34
CA ASN A 81 2.98 7.67 -13.55
C ASN A 81 2.16 7.91 -12.28
N LYS A 82 1.01 8.57 -12.41
CA LYS A 82 0.06 8.77 -11.31
C LYS A 82 -1.08 7.76 -11.42
N ILE A 83 -1.59 7.31 -10.27
CA ILE A 83 -2.85 6.57 -10.25
C ILE A 83 -3.97 7.54 -10.59
N ASP A 84 -4.71 7.21 -11.64
CA ASP A 84 -5.93 7.92 -12.01
C ASP A 84 -7.11 7.36 -11.21
N TRP A 85 -7.44 8.07 -10.12
CA TRP A 85 -8.49 7.65 -9.19
C TRP A 85 -9.88 7.97 -9.76
N GLN A 86 -10.54 6.95 -10.31
CA GLN A 86 -11.89 7.08 -10.87
C GLN A 86 -13.02 6.92 -9.83
N PHE A 87 -12.73 6.37 -8.65
CA PHE A 87 -13.72 6.20 -7.60
C PHE A 87 -13.76 7.41 -6.66
N THR A 88 -14.87 8.14 -6.67
CA THR A 88 -15.00 9.40 -5.93
C THR A 88 -15.59 9.19 -4.53
N THR A 89 -15.45 10.19 -3.66
CA THR A 89 -16.15 10.22 -2.37
C THR A 89 -17.67 10.17 -2.53
N THR A 90 -18.21 10.75 -3.60
CA THR A 90 -19.65 10.69 -3.91
C THR A 90 -20.07 9.25 -4.22
N ASP A 91 -19.28 8.53 -5.02
CA ASP A 91 -19.51 7.10 -5.30
C ASP A 91 -19.43 6.27 -4.02
N ALA A 92 -18.46 6.56 -3.16
CA ALA A 92 -18.29 5.88 -1.87
C ALA A 92 -19.53 6.03 -0.98
N ARG A 93 -20.12 7.24 -0.87
CA ARG A 93 -21.34 7.47 -0.07
C ARG A 93 -22.53 6.64 -0.53
N ILE A 94 -22.59 6.31 -1.81
CA ILE A 94 -23.66 5.49 -2.40
C ILE A 94 -23.32 4.01 -2.26
N LYS A 95 -22.17 3.57 -2.79
CA LYS A 95 -21.80 2.15 -2.87
C LYS A 95 -21.40 1.55 -1.53
N LEU A 96 -20.79 2.34 -0.64
CA LEU A 96 -20.34 1.92 0.68
C LEU A 96 -21.27 2.40 1.80
N LYS A 97 -22.53 2.75 1.49
CA LYS A 97 -23.50 3.29 2.46
C LYS A 97 -23.55 2.51 3.78
N ARG A 98 -23.45 1.18 3.74
CA ARG A 98 -23.46 0.30 4.93
C ARG A 98 -22.28 0.50 5.89
N LEU A 99 -21.19 1.10 5.43
CA LEU A 99 -19.99 1.38 6.22
C LEU A 99 -20.02 2.75 6.90
N TYR A 100 -20.95 3.63 6.53
CA TYR A 100 -21.09 4.93 7.17
C TYR A 100 -21.86 4.78 8.49
N PRO A 101 -21.46 5.52 9.55
CA PRO A 101 -22.21 5.53 10.80
C PRO A 101 -23.64 6.01 10.56
N ASN A 102 -24.62 5.31 11.15
CA ASN A 102 -25.98 5.81 11.27
C ASN A 102 -26.03 6.60 12.59
N PHE A 103 -26.23 7.92 12.50
CA PHE A 103 -26.53 8.78 13.64
C PHE A 103 -28.03 8.90 13.82
#